data_AF-A0A966YQW0-F1
#
_entry.id   AF-A0A966YQW0-F1
#
_cell.length_a   1.000
_cell.length_b   1.000
_cell.length_c   1.000
_cell.angle_alpha   90.00
_cell.angle_beta   90.00
_cell.angle_gamma   90.00
#
_symmetry.space_group_name_H-M   'P 1'
#
loop_
_entity.id
_entity.type
_entity.pdbx_description
1 polymer ?
#
loop_
_entity_poly.entity_id
_entity_poly.type
_entity_poly.pdbx_seq_one_letter_code
_entity_poly.pdbx_strand_id
1 'polypeptide(L)'
;VDPFLSDSILPDDAELTPLHEREYRVRSYRLSPDRVLIRGAVRDQKPPGLYISHDPDPITVHHMVVDLEVSFPSLEIERAEVTFNTFPHTTCSVITDHYKKLEGLSIARGFSNKVRELFGGPRGCTHTTALLLAMGPVAVQCSWSMRTFEIPDSDEPELKLGFNREPDDDSWKMNTNTCHEWAEDGPAYARAASGLSWGVPVFMRERAEKFGIEVGDPQ
;
A
#
# COMPACT_ATOMS: atom_id res chain seq x y z
N VAL A 1 -5.75 -19.09 9.44
CA VAL A 1 -4.49 -18.97 8.66
C VAL A 1 -4.57 -17.64 7.95
N ASP A 2 -3.52 -16.83 8.01
CA ASP A 2 -3.49 -15.55 7.32
C ASP A 2 -3.48 -15.80 5.79
N PRO A 3 -4.47 -15.29 5.04
CA PRO A 3 -4.63 -15.63 3.63
C PRO A 3 -3.52 -15.08 2.72
N PHE A 4 -2.61 -14.24 3.25
CA PHE A 4 -1.54 -13.58 2.50
C PHE A 4 -0.13 -14.08 2.84
N LEU A 5 0.02 -15.21 3.55
CA LEU A 5 1.33 -15.67 4.07
C LEU A 5 2.00 -16.79 3.26
N SER A 6 1.33 -17.38 2.27
CA SER A 6 1.76 -18.67 1.70
C SER A 6 2.38 -18.59 0.30
N ASP A 7 2.37 -17.45 -0.37
CA ASP A 7 2.88 -17.27 -1.73
C ASP A 7 4.13 -16.39 -1.78
N SER A 8 5.22 -16.91 -2.36
CA SER A 8 6.41 -16.11 -2.67
C SER A 8 6.09 -15.19 -3.86
N ILE A 9 6.45 -13.92 -3.73
CA ILE A 9 6.36 -12.92 -4.82
C ILE A 9 7.63 -12.85 -5.67
N LEU A 10 8.69 -13.56 -5.26
CA LEU A 10 9.96 -13.69 -5.98
C LEU A 10 9.97 -15.00 -6.79
N PRO A 11 10.67 -15.02 -7.94
CA PRO A 11 10.90 -16.25 -8.70
C PRO A 11 11.75 -17.26 -7.91
N ASP A 12 11.92 -18.45 -8.47
CA ASP A 12 12.85 -19.44 -7.93
C ASP A 12 14.30 -18.99 -8.18
N ASP A 13 15.03 -18.74 -7.09
CA ASP A 13 16.41 -18.25 -7.08
C ASP A 13 17.40 -19.35 -6.63
N ALA A 14 17.07 -20.63 -6.82
CA ALA A 14 17.84 -21.78 -6.31
C ALA A 14 19.35 -21.78 -6.64
N GLU A 15 19.77 -21.16 -7.75
CA GLU A 15 21.17 -21.08 -8.16
C GLU A 15 21.90 -19.82 -7.65
N LEU A 16 21.19 -18.89 -7.00
CA LEU A 16 21.75 -17.64 -6.51
C LEU A 16 22.18 -17.75 -5.04
N THR A 17 23.22 -17.02 -4.67
CA THR A 17 23.64 -16.90 -3.26
C THR A 17 23.02 -15.63 -2.66
N PRO A 18 22.15 -15.73 -1.64
CA PRO A 18 21.57 -14.55 -1.00
C PRO A 18 22.64 -13.76 -0.25
N LEU A 19 22.52 -12.43 -0.23
CA LEU A 19 23.41 -11.52 0.53
C LEU A 19 22.65 -10.56 1.44
N HIS A 20 21.40 -10.30 1.10
CA HIS A 20 20.52 -9.42 1.84
C HIS A 20 19.09 -9.64 1.36
N GLU A 21 18.16 -9.69 2.28
CA GLU A 21 16.74 -9.69 1.99
C GLU A 21 16.12 -8.46 2.63
N ARG A 22 15.28 -7.75 1.88
CA ARG A 22 14.41 -6.72 2.42
C ARG A 22 12.98 -7.06 2.06
N GLU A 23 12.15 -7.16 3.07
CA GLU A 23 10.70 -7.29 2.88
C GLU A 23 10.01 -6.00 3.33
N TYR A 24 9.10 -5.51 2.49
CA TYR A 24 8.08 -4.57 2.91
C TYR A 24 6.76 -5.31 3.00
N ARG A 25 6.04 -5.12 4.10
CA ARG A 25 4.67 -5.58 4.24
C ARG A 25 3.79 -4.44 4.65
N VAL A 26 2.79 -4.14 3.84
CA VAL A 26 1.82 -3.09 4.13
C VAL A 26 0.43 -3.71 4.12
N ARG A 27 -0.33 -3.47 5.18
CA ARG A 27 -1.70 -3.94 5.34
C ARG A 27 -2.60 -2.79 5.72
N SER A 28 -3.78 -2.76 5.14
CA SER A 28 -4.85 -1.87 5.56
C SER A 28 -5.93 -2.65 6.30
N TYR A 29 -6.50 -2.01 7.33
CA TYR A 29 -7.55 -2.57 8.16
C TYR A 29 -8.65 -1.52 8.31
N ARG A 30 -9.90 -1.92 8.08
CA ARG A 30 -11.06 -1.09 8.42
C ARG A 30 -11.22 -1.08 9.94
N LEU A 31 -11.12 0.10 10.55
CA LEU A 31 -11.37 0.28 11.99
C LEU A 31 -12.85 0.63 12.24
N SER A 32 -13.41 1.48 11.38
CA SER A 32 -14.80 1.96 11.39
C SER A 32 -15.20 2.39 9.97
N PRO A 33 -16.46 2.78 9.70
CA PRO A 33 -16.86 3.27 8.37
C PRO A 33 -16.05 4.48 7.86
N ASP A 34 -15.51 5.27 8.79
CA ASP A 34 -14.82 6.54 8.56
C ASP A 34 -13.31 6.48 8.90
N ARG A 35 -12.76 5.30 9.22
CA ARG A 35 -11.34 5.17 9.62
C ARG A 35 -10.69 3.88 9.15
N VAL A 36 -9.45 4.01 8.68
CA VAL A 36 -8.58 2.93 8.23
C VAL A 36 -7.26 2.96 8.99
N LEU A 37 -6.78 1.81 9.45
CA LEU A 37 -5.40 1.64 9.90
C LEU A 37 -4.56 1.12 8.73
N ILE A 38 -3.46 1.78 8.43
CA ILE A 38 -2.45 1.32 7.48
C ILE A 38 -1.18 0.99 8.25
N ARG A 39 -0.88 -0.30 8.34
CA ARG A 39 0.30 -0.83 9.01
C ARG A 39 1.35 -1.22 7.98
N GLY A 40 2.46 -0.52 7.97
CA GLY A 40 3.65 -0.86 7.22
C GLY A 40 4.71 -1.48 8.12
N ALA A 41 5.43 -2.48 7.62
CA ALA A 41 6.63 -3.00 8.24
C ALA A 41 7.72 -3.14 7.19
N VAL A 42 8.96 -2.84 7.59
CA VAL A 42 10.17 -3.17 6.82
C VAL A 42 11.04 -4.05 7.67
N ARG A 43 11.55 -5.13 7.08
CA ARG A 43 12.53 -6.01 7.71
C ARG A 43 13.68 -6.27 6.75
N ASP A 44 14.88 -5.98 7.22
CA ASP A 44 16.12 -6.32 6.53
C ASP A 44 16.79 -7.48 7.23
N GLN A 45 17.18 -8.48 6.45
CA GLN A 45 17.84 -9.67 6.95
C GLN A 45 19.12 -9.99 6.20
N LYS A 46 20.00 -10.68 6.91
CA LYS A 46 21.24 -11.25 6.41
C LYS A 46 21.15 -12.76 6.52
N PRO A 47 21.57 -13.50 5.49
CA PRO A 47 21.46 -14.95 5.50
C PRO A 47 22.34 -15.57 6.59
N PRO A 48 22.02 -16.81 7.01
CA PRO A 48 22.84 -17.60 7.93
C PRO A 48 24.32 -17.62 7.54
N GLY A 49 25.20 -17.65 8.54
CA GLY A 49 26.63 -17.83 8.35
C GLY A 49 27.40 -16.63 7.77
N LEU A 50 26.72 -15.58 7.27
CA LEU A 50 27.38 -14.50 6.53
C LEU A 50 28.21 -13.57 7.42
N TYR A 51 27.68 -13.15 8.57
CA TYR A 51 28.40 -12.27 9.51
C TYR A 51 29.12 -13.04 10.61
N ILE A 52 28.57 -14.19 11.02
CA ILE A 52 29.12 -15.05 12.05
C ILE A 52 29.23 -16.45 11.43
N SER A 53 30.47 -16.95 11.32
CA SER A 53 30.72 -18.27 10.76
C SER A 53 29.96 -19.34 11.54
N HIS A 54 29.28 -20.25 10.82
CA HIS A 54 28.47 -21.34 11.36
C HIS A 54 27.20 -20.94 12.13
N ASP A 55 26.77 -19.68 12.10
CA ASP A 55 25.45 -19.29 12.58
C ASP A 55 24.36 -19.87 11.66
N PRO A 56 23.46 -20.74 12.15
CA PRO A 56 22.41 -21.35 11.32
C PRO A 56 21.24 -20.40 11.05
N ASP A 57 21.15 -19.28 11.76
CA ASP A 57 19.99 -18.40 11.75
C ASP A 57 20.26 -17.11 10.93
N PRO A 58 19.24 -16.55 10.27
CA PRO A 58 19.36 -15.25 9.64
C PRO A 58 19.41 -14.14 10.70
N ILE A 59 20.19 -13.09 10.42
CA ILE A 59 20.29 -11.92 11.31
C ILE A 59 19.37 -10.82 10.80
N THR A 60 18.43 -10.39 11.64
CA THR A 60 17.66 -9.17 11.37
C THR A 60 18.51 -7.95 11.71
N VAL A 61 18.72 -7.06 10.75
CA VAL A 61 19.53 -5.85 10.93
C VAL A 61 18.67 -4.59 11.07
N HIS A 62 17.49 -4.59 10.45
CA HIS A 62 16.50 -3.54 10.58
C HIS A 62 15.12 -4.17 10.71
N HIS A 63 14.31 -3.67 11.64
CA HIS A 63 12.90 -4.01 11.74
C HIS A 63 12.14 -2.81 12.27
N MET A 64 11.36 -2.17 11.41
CA MET A 64 10.58 -0.99 11.75
C MET A 64 9.13 -1.18 11.34
N VAL A 65 8.23 -0.67 12.17
CA VAL A 65 6.78 -0.69 11.97
C VAL A 65 6.26 0.75 11.98
N VAL A 66 5.36 1.05 11.07
CA VAL A 66 4.67 2.33 10.93
C VAL A 66 3.18 2.05 10.92
N ASP A 67 2.45 2.62 11.88
CA ASP A 67 1.00 2.60 11.94
C ASP A 67 0.46 3.99 11.65
N LEU A 68 -0.37 4.10 10.62
CA LEU A 68 -1.08 5.33 10.26
C LEU A 68 -2.58 5.09 10.41
N GLU A 69 -3.23 5.78 11.34
CA GLU A 69 -4.69 5.89 11.33
C GLU A 69 -5.08 7.02 10.39
N VAL A 70 -5.93 6.70 9.43
CA VAL A 70 -6.29 7.58 8.32
C VAL A 70 -7.81 7.73 8.29
N SER A 71 -8.27 8.97 8.20
CA SER A 71 -9.69 9.28 8.04
C SER A 71 -10.18 8.91 6.64
N PHE A 72 -11.43 8.51 6.54
CA PHE A 72 -12.09 8.19 5.28
C PHE A 72 -13.35 9.04 5.13
N PRO A 73 -13.60 9.70 3.97
CA PRO A 73 -12.90 9.54 2.70
C PRO A 73 -11.76 10.55 2.45
N SER A 74 -11.44 11.45 3.39
CA SER A 74 -10.47 12.53 3.16
C SER A 74 -9.01 12.06 3.06
N LEU A 75 -8.72 10.84 3.54
CA LEU A 75 -7.37 10.27 3.57
C LEU A 75 -6.37 11.15 4.34
N GLU A 76 -6.81 11.83 5.40
CA GLU A 76 -5.95 12.59 6.31
C GLU A 76 -5.39 11.65 7.38
N ILE A 77 -4.10 11.78 7.69
CA ILE A 77 -3.45 11.01 8.76
C ILE A 77 -3.83 11.63 10.09
N GLU A 78 -4.67 10.94 10.88
CA GLU A 78 -5.11 11.39 12.20
C GLU A 78 -4.13 11.00 13.30
N ARG A 79 -3.39 9.90 13.12
CA ARG A 79 -2.36 9.42 14.05
C ARG A 79 -1.23 8.74 13.30
N ALA A 80 0.01 9.00 13.72
CA ALA A 80 1.19 8.31 13.21
C ALA A 80 2.04 7.75 14.36
N GLU A 81 2.25 6.43 14.36
CA GLU A 81 3.09 5.74 15.32
C GLU A 81 4.19 4.96 14.61
N VAL A 82 5.43 5.12 15.07
CA VAL A 82 6.60 4.46 14.48
C VAL A 82 7.40 3.76 15.55
N THR A 83 7.64 2.46 15.36
CA THR A 83 8.38 1.62 16.28
C THR A 83 9.57 1.01 15.59
N PHE A 84 10.73 1.07 16.24
CA PHE A 84 11.95 0.43 15.77
C PHE A 84 12.20 -0.78 16.67
N ASN A 85 11.98 -1.99 16.16
CA ASN A 85 12.16 -3.25 16.89
C ASN A 85 13.61 -3.74 16.83
N THR A 86 14.28 -3.55 15.69
CA THR A 86 15.69 -3.93 15.48
C THR A 86 16.40 -2.85 14.69
N PHE A 87 17.57 -2.44 15.15
CA PHE A 87 18.34 -1.34 14.58
C PHE A 87 19.82 -1.44 14.98
N PRO A 88 20.76 -0.98 14.15
CA PRO A 88 22.20 -1.21 14.35
C PRO A 88 22.86 -0.27 15.37
N HIS A 89 22.27 0.89 15.66
CA HIS A 89 22.85 1.88 16.58
C HIS A 89 21.83 2.29 17.64
N THR A 90 22.28 2.40 18.90
CA THR A 90 21.42 2.71 20.05
C THR A 90 20.66 4.04 19.94
N THR A 91 21.14 4.96 19.12
CA THR A 91 20.51 6.26 18.87
C THR A 91 19.50 6.26 17.72
N CYS A 92 19.39 5.17 16.94
CA CYS A 92 18.51 5.12 15.76
C CYS A 92 17.04 5.33 16.12
N SER A 93 16.58 4.83 17.28
CA SER A 93 15.18 4.93 17.71
C SER A 93 14.78 6.31 18.23
N VAL A 94 15.72 7.21 18.51
CA VAL A 94 15.43 8.56 19.05
C VAL A 94 14.57 9.40 18.09
N ILE A 95 14.58 9.07 16.79
CA ILE A 95 13.84 9.80 15.76
C ILE A 95 12.37 9.40 15.64
N THR A 96 11.89 8.37 16.35
CA THR A 96 10.52 7.83 16.14
C THR A 96 9.43 8.89 16.34
N ASP A 97 9.53 9.74 17.37
CA ASP A 97 8.57 10.82 17.62
C ASP A 97 8.57 11.91 16.53
N HIS A 98 9.64 12.03 15.74
CA HIS A 98 9.70 12.98 14.61
C HIS A 98 8.65 12.63 13.54
N TYR A 99 8.27 11.35 13.41
CA TYR A 99 7.27 10.93 12.42
C TYR A 99 5.84 11.40 12.73
N LYS A 100 5.56 11.95 13.93
CA LYS A 100 4.30 12.66 14.21
C LYS A 100 4.05 13.86 13.30
N LYS A 101 5.08 14.37 12.61
CA LYS A 101 4.92 15.40 11.55
C LYS A 101 4.10 14.92 10.34
N LEU A 102 3.76 13.63 10.28
CA LEU A 102 2.81 13.08 9.30
C LEU A 102 1.35 13.41 9.65
N GLU A 103 1.04 13.64 10.92
CA GLU A 103 -0.33 13.93 11.38
C GLU A 103 -0.83 15.24 10.76
N GLY A 104 -2.07 15.22 10.26
CA GLY A 104 -2.70 16.30 9.50
C GLY A 104 -2.29 16.36 8.02
N LEU A 105 -1.38 15.50 7.54
CA LEU A 105 -1.10 15.37 6.11
C LEU A 105 -2.09 14.41 5.45
N SER A 106 -2.45 14.68 4.20
CA SER A 106 -3.13 13.69 3.38
C SER A 106 -2.14 12.64 2.87
N ILE A 107 -2.50 11.35 2.99
CA ILE A 107 -1.73 10.23 2.42
C ILE A 107 -2.00 10.02 0.91
N ALA A 108 -2.81 10.89 0.30
CA ALA A 108 -3.10 10.89 -1.12
C ALA A 108 -2.11 11.77 -1.92
N ARG A 109 -2.61 12.57 -2.87
CA ARG A 109 -1.79 13.37 -3.79
C ARG A 109 -0.81 14.27 -3.02
N GLY A 110 0.46 14.21 -3.40
CA GLY A 110 1.54 15.03 -2.81
C GLY A 110 2.22 14.41 -1.58
N PHE A 111 1.69 13.30 -1.04
CA PHE A 111 2.27 12.62 0.12
C PHE A 111 3.74 12.27 -0.07
N SER A 112 4.10 11.65 -1.21
CA SER A 112 5.49 11.27 -1.50
C SER A 112 6.47 12.44 -1.52
N ASN A 113 6.02 13.63 -1.95
CA ASN A 113 6.85 14.83 -1.93
C ASN A 113 7.02 15.34 -0.50
N LYS A 114 5.95 15.34 0.30
CA LYS A 114 6.00 15.72 1.72
C LYS A 114 6.86 14.77 2.55
N VAL A 115 6.80 13.47 2.30
CA VAL A 115 7.68 12.47 2.94
C VAL A 115 9.15 12.79 2.66
N ARG A 116 9.51 13.09 1.39
CA ARG A 116 10.89 13.45 1.03
C ARG A 116 11.32 14.79 1.62
N GLU A 117 10.43 15.78 1.64
CA GLU A 117 10.67 17.09 2.26
C GLU A 117 10.98 16.93 3.76
N LEU A 118 10.12 16.22 4.49
CA LEU A 118 10.20 16.08 5.95
C LEU A 118 11.30 15.12 6.42
N PHE A 119 11.48 13.98 5.72
CA PHE A 119 12.26 12.85 6.20
C PHE A 119 13.35 12.38 5.22
N GLY A 120 13.62 13.16 4.17
CA GLY A 120 14.69 12.87 3.22
C GLY A 120 16.09 13.09 3.81
N GLY A 121 17.01 12.19 3.48
CA GLY A 121 18.42 12.28 3.91
C GLY A 121 18.55 12.24 5.43
N PRO A 122 19.33 13.14 6.06
CA PRO A 122 19.62 13.08 7.49
C PRO A 122 18.42 13.45 8.39
N ARG A 123 17.27 13.82 7.81
CA ARG A 123 16.05 14.18 8.55
C ARG A 123 15.16 12.99 8.89
N GLY A 124 15.55 11.77 8.49
CA GLY A 124 14.77 10.57 8.72
C GLY A 124 15.63 9.31 8.65
N CYS A 125 15.05 8.18 9.00
CA CYS A 125 15.63 6.87 8.70
C CYS A 125 15.31 6.50 7.24
N THR A 126 16.33 6.19 6.44
CA THR A 126 16.18 5.77 5.03
C THR A 126 15.13 4.66 4.86
N HIS A 127 15.11 3.69 5.78
CA HIS A 127 14.19 2.57 5.75
C HIS A 127 12.73 2.98 5.98
N THR A 128 12.46 3.77 7.02
CA THR A 128 11.11 4.27 7.31
C THR A 128 10.64 5.24 6.23
N THR A 129 11.52 6.09 5.71
CA THR A 129 11.20 6.98 4.58
C THR A 129 10.82 6.19 3.32
N ALA A 130 11.56 5.12 3.00
CA ALA A 130 11.21 4.23 1.89
C ALA A 130 9.90 3.46 2.13
N LEU A 131 9.69 2.96 3.36
CA LEU A 131 8.44 2.31 3.76
C LEU A 131 7.23 3.24 3.60
N LEU A 132 7.33 4.50 4.06
CA LEU A 132 6.26 5.48 3.89
C LEU A 132 5.90 5.69 2.42
N LEU A 133 6.90 5.76 1.53
CA LEU A 133 6.64 5.85 0.09
C LEU A 133 5.92 4.60 -0.46
N ALA A 134 6.21 3.42 0.07
CA ALA A 134 5.52 2.18 -0.28
C ALA A 134 4.10 2.09 0.31
N MET A 135 3.83 2.75 1.43
CA MET A 135 2.51 2.78 2.07
C MET A 135 1.50 3.68 1.32
N GLY A 136 1.96 4.76 0.67
CA GLY A 136 1.09 5.71 -0.02
C GLY A 136 0.12 5.07 -1.03
N PRO A 137 0.60 4.27 -2.01
CA PRO A 137 -0.27 3.59 -2.96
C PRO A 137 -1.30 2.64 -2.32
N VAL A 138 -0.94 1.98 -1.20
CA VAL A 138 -1.85 1.08 -0.47
C VAL A 138 -2.99 1.86 0.16
N ALA A 139 -2.73 3.06 0.69
CA ALA A 139 -3.77 3.92 1.26
C ALA A 139 -4.82 4.31 0.22
N VAL A 140 -4.35 4.76 -0.95
CA VAL A 140 -5.21 5.13 -2.07
C VAL A 140 -5.99 3.91 -2.55
N GLN A 141 -5.34 2.74 -2.67
CA GLN A 141 -5.98 1.50 -3.07
C GLN A 141 -7.04 0.98 -2.10
N CYS A 142 -6.80 1.12 -0.80
CA CYS A 142 -7.75 0.73 0.23
C CYS A 142 -9.05 1.54 0.19
N SER A 143 -9.04 2.77 -0.34
CA SER A 143 -10.24 3.60 -0.43
C SER A 143 -11.35 2.93 -1.27
N TRP A 144 -11.01 2.18 -2.33
CA TRP A 144 -11.97 1.40 -3.10
C TRP A 144 -12.50 0.23 -2.29
N SER A 145 -11.63 -0.49 -1.58
CA SER A 145 -12.05 -1.59 -0.70
C SER A 145 -13.00 -1.13 0.39
N MET A 146 -12.78 0.06 0.98
CA MET A 146 -13.69 0.66 1.96
C MET A 146 -15.08 0.89 1.39
N ARG A 147 -15.18 1.41 0.16
CA ARG A 147 -16.47 1.61 -0.52
C ARG A 147 -17.16 0.29 -0.82
N THR A 148 -16.40 -0.72 -1.28
CA THR A 148 -16.93 -2.06 -1.58
C THR A 148 -17.41 -2.79 -0.32
N PHE A 149 -16.77 -2.55 0.82
CA PHE A 149 -17.13 -3.19 2.09
C PHE A 149 -18.54 -2.80 2.57
N GLU A 150 -19.01 -1.60 2.25
CA GLU A 150 -20.35 -1.13 2.62
C GLU A 150 -21.47 -1.71 1.72
N ILE A 151 -21.11 -2.40 0.63
CA ILE A 151 -22.08 -3.03 -0.28
C ILE A 151 -22.49 -4.39 0.30
N PRO A 152 -23.79 -4.60 0.61
CA PRO A 152 -24.28 -5.88 1.12
C PRO A 152 -23.95 -7.06 0.20
N ASP A 153 -23.84 -8.26 0.75
CA ASP A 153 -23.81 -9.47 -0.06
C ASP A 153 -25.19 -9.73 -0.69
N SER A 154 -25.19 -10.12 -1.96
CA SER A 154 -26.32 -10.74 -2.64
C SER A 154 -26.34 -12.24 -2.41
N ASP A 155 -27.48 -12.88 -2.66
CA ASP A 155 -27.62 -14.34 -2.60
C ASP A 155 -26.88 -15.05 -3.74
N GLU A 156 -26.71 -14.37 -4.88
CA GLU A 156 -26.01 -14.87 -6.07
C GLU A 156 -24.67 -14.15 -6.27
N PRO A 157 -23.63 -14.78 -6.87
CA PRO A 157 -22.36 -14.12 -7.14
C PRO A 157 -22.54 -12.87 -8.01
N GLU A 158 -22.09 -11.72 -7.49
CA GLU A 158 -22.12 -10.45 -8.22
C GLU A 158 -20.82 -9.66 -8.02
N LEU A 159 -20.54 -8.74 -8.96
CA LEU A 159 -19.47 -7.77 -8.76
C LEU A 159 -19.96 -6.62 -7.87
N LYS A 160 -19.48 -6.62 -6.63
CA LYS A 160 -19.62 -5.46 -5.72
C LYS A 160 -18.77 -4.26 -6.11
N LEU A 161 -18.04 -4.35 -7.21
CA LEU A 161 -17.14 -3.28 -7.62
C LEU A 161 -17.90 -2.34 -8.56
N GLY A 162 -18.33 -1.20 -8.00
CA GLY A 162 -18.99 -0.13 -8.74
C GLY A 162 -18.02 0.57 -9.70
N PHE A 163 -17.74 -0.05 -10.84
CA PHE A 163 -17.12 0.61 -12.00
C PHE A 163 -18.15 1.36 -12.86
N ASN A 164 -19.42 1.28 -12.48
CA ASN A 164 -20.51 2.02 -13.07
C ASN A 164 -20.59 3.37 -12.37
N ARG A 165 -20.23 4.41 -13.12
CA ARG A 165 -20.23 5.81 -12.69
C ARG A 165 -21.67 6.26 -12.40
N GLU A 166 -21.92 6.77 -11.20
CA GLU A 166 -23.02 7.72 -10.97
C GLU A 166 -22.70 9.01 -11.75
N PRO A 167 -23.66 9.68 -12.41
CA PRO A 167 -23.42 10.78 -13.35
C PRO A 167 -22.51 11.91 -12.85
N ASP A 168 -22.37 12.07 -11.53
CA ASP A 168 -21.56 13.10 -10.84
C ASP A 168 -20.39 12.54 -10.00
N ASP A 169 -20.01 11.26 -10.18
CA ASP A 169 -18.91 10.67 -9.42
C ASP A 169 -17.53 11.14 -9.93
N ASP A 170 -16.95 12.10 -9.23
CA ASP A 170 -15.61 12.64 -9.46
C ASP A 170 -14.49 11.89 -8.73
N SER A 171 -14.80 10.78 -8.07
CA SER A 171 -13.80 10.05 -7.26
C SER A 171 -12.64 9.47 -8.07
N TRP A 172 -12.84 9.23 -9.36
CA TRP A 172 -11.77 8.82 -10.27
C TRP A 172 -10.65 9.87 -10.38
N LYS A 173 -10.93 11.16 -10.14
CA LYS A 173 -9.93 12.25 -10.17
C LYS A 173 -8.82 12.07 -9.13
N MET A 174 -9.04 11.22 -8.13
CA MET A 174 -8.01 10.84 -7.18
C MET A 174 -6.84 10.08 -7.85
N ASN A 175 -7.10 9.41 -8.99
CA ASN A 175 -6.09 8.69 -9.77
C ASN A 175 -5.26 9.60 -10.68
N THR A 176 -5.68 10.85 -10.92
CA THR A 176 -4.97 11.73 -11.86
C THR A 176 -3.51 11.92 -11.43
N ASN A 177 -2.60 11.64 -12.36
CA ASN A 177 -1.14 11.66 -12.21
C ASN A 177 -0.60 10.69 -11.15
N THR A 178 -1.31 9.60 -10.84
CA THR A 178 -0.79 8.55 -9.93
C THR A 178 0.04 7.48 -10.63
N CYS A 179 -0.18 7.25 -11.92
CA CYS A 179 0.62 6.36 -12.77
C CYS A 179 0.50 6.74 -14.25
N HIS A 180 1.27 6.06 -15.11
CA HIS A 180 1.27 6.25 -16.58
C HIS A 180 -0.14 6.20 -17.20
N GLU A 181 -0.96 5.23 -16.78
CA GLU A 181 -2.31 5.02 -17.31
C GLU A 181 -3.25 6.19 -16.95
N TRP A 182 -3.03 6.81 -15.79
CA TRP A 182 -3.82 7.91 -15.26
C TRP A 182 -3.13 9.27 -15.35
N ALA A 183 -2.11 9.41 -16.21
CA ALA A 183 -1.59 10.71 -16.58
C ALA A 183 -2.72 11.56 -17.20
N GLU A 184 -2.64 12.89 -17.15
CA GLU A 184 -3.68 13.76 -17.74
C GLU A 184 -3.88 13.55 -19.26
N ASP A 185 -2.86 13.04 -19.94
CA ASP A 185 -2.88 12.62 -21.34
C ASP A 185 -2.98 11.09 -21.51
N GLY A 186 -3.22 10.36 -20.43
CA GLY A 186 -3.29 8.89 -20.39
C GLY A 186 -4.66 8.33 -20.82
N PRO A 187 -4.72 7.05 -21.24
CA PRO A 187 -5.93 6.45 -21.77
C PRO A 187 -7.06 6.36 -20.74
N ALA A 188 -6.81 5.85 -19.52
CA ALA A 188 -7.83 5.80 -18.48
C ALA A 188 -8.34 7.18 -18.07
N TYR A 189 -7.47 8.20 -18.05
CA TYR A 189 -7.88 9.57 -17.78
C TYR A 189 -8.82 10.09 -18.88
N ALA A 190 -8.45 9.96 -20.15
CA ALA A 190 -9.27 10.41 -21.27
C ALA A 190 -10.63 9.70 -21.29
N ARG A 191 -10.65 8.40 -21.00
CA ARG A 191 -11.86 7.59 -20.89
C ARG A 191 -12.78 8.08 -19.77
N ALA A 192 -12.26 8.24 -18.54
CA ALA A 192 -13.02 8.73 -17.40
C ALA A 192 -13.50 10.18 -17.60
N ALA A 193 -12.66 11.05 -18.15
CA ALA A 193 -13.00 12.45 -18.46
C ALA A 193 -14.09 12.58 -19.54
N SER A 194 -14.22 11.58 -20.42
CA SER A 194 -15.28 11.50 -21.43
C SER A 194 -16.60 10.94 -20.88
N GLY A 195 -16.67 10.66 -19.58
CA GLY A 195 -17.85 10.08 -18.93
C GLY A 195 -18.05 8.59 -19.21
N LEU A 196 -17.09 7.92 -19.87
CA LEU A 196 -17.13 6.47 -20.08
C LEU A 196 -16.71 5.76 -18.79
N SER A 197 -17.29 4.60 -18.52
CA SER A 197 -16.80 3.70 -17.47
C SER A 197 -15.34 3.35 -17.77
N TRP A 198 -14.47 3.38 -16.75
CA TRP A 198 -13.07 2.96 -16.84
C TRP A 198 -12.88 1.43 -16.81
N GLY A 199 -13.95 0.66 -17.07
CA GLY A 199 -13.94 -0.77 -17.33
C GLY A 199 -13.63 -1.65 -16.12
N VAL A 200 -13.93 -2.94 -16.24
CA VAL A 200 -13.53 -3.95 -15.25
C VAL A 200 -12.05 -4.31 -15.49
N PRO A 201 -11.15 -4.18 -14.48
CA PRO A 201 -9.75 -4.54 -14.61
C PRO A 201 -9.56 -5.98 -15.05
N VAL A 202 -8.47 -6.23 -15.80
CA VAL A 202 -8.13 -7.54 -16.37
C VAL A 202 -8.20 -8.68 -15.33
N PHE A 203 -7.59 -8.47 -14.15
CA PHE A 203 -7.59 -9.47 -13.08
C PHE A 203 -8.99 -9.80 -12.52
N MET A 204 -9.90 -8.82 -12.52
CA MET A 204 -11.29 -9.04 -12.10
C MET A 204 -12.11 -9.75 -13.16
N ARG A 205 -11.85 -9.50 -14.46
CA ARG A 205 -12.52 -10.21 -15.56
C ARG A 205 -12.28 -11.71 -15.47
N GLU A 206 -11.02 -12.13 -15.41
CA GLU A 206 -10.67 -13.55 -15.30
C GLU A 206 -11.27 -14.21 -14.05
N ARG A 207 -11.41 -13.44 -12.96
CA ARG A 207 -12.05 -13.92 -11.73
C ARG A 207 -13.57 -14.00 -11.88
N ALA A 208 -14.21 -12.99 -12.46
CA ALA A 208 -15.66 -12.93 -12.68
C ALA A 208 -16.14 -14.08 -13.58
N GLU A 209 -15.40 -14.38 -14.64
CA GLU A 209 -15.68 -15.51 -15.54
C GLU A 209 -15.70 -16.85 -14.80
N LYS A 210 -14.82 -17.06 -13.82
CA LYS A 210 -14.81 -18.28 -12.98
C LYS A 210 -16.06 -18.43 -12.10
N PHE A 211 -16.80 -17.34 -11.86
CA PHE A 211 -18.06 -17.33 -11.11
C PHE A 211 -19.29 -17.19 -12.04
N GLY A 212 -19.11 -17.22 -13.36
CA GLY A 212 -20.22 -17.05 -14.32
C GLY A 212 -20.79 -15.63 -14.36
N ILE A 213 -20.04 -14.63 -13.87
CA ILE A 213 -20.47 -13.22 -13.89
C ILE A 213 -20.07 -12.62 -15.23
N GLU A 214 -21.05 -12.18 -16.02
CA GLU A 214 -20.80 -11.43 -17.25
C GLU A 214 -20.26 -10.04 -16.92
N VAL A 215 -19.07 -9.74 -17.45
CA VAL A 215 -18.45 -8.42 -17.35
C VAL A 215 -18.51 -7.74 -18.72
N GLY A 216 -18.99 -6.50 -18.71
CA GLY A 216 -19.21 -5.67 -19.91
C GLY A 216 -17.91 -5.26 -20.61
N ASP A 217 -17.86 -4.00 -21.07
CA ASP A 217 -16.74 -3.50 -21.88
C ASP A 217 -15.36 -3.74 -21.23
N PRO A 218 -14.41 -4.45 -21.87
CA PRO A 218 -13.03 -4.45 -21.44
C PRO A 218 -12.46 -3.02 -21.46
N GLN A 219 -11.51 -2.75 -20.56
CA GLN A 219 -10.80 -1.47 -20.48
C GLN A 219 -10.25 -1.04 -21.85
#